data_AF-A0A448SZC4-F1
#
_entry.id   AF-A0A448SZC4-F1
#
_cell.length_a   1.000
_cell.length_b   1.000
_cell.length_c   1.000
_cell.angle_alpha   90.00
_cell.angle_beta   90.00
_cell.angle_gamma   90.00
#
_symmetry.space_group_name_H-M   'P 1'
#
loop_
_entity.id
_entity.type
_entity.pdbx_description
1 polymer ?
#
loop_
_entity_poly.entity_id
_entity_poly.type
_entity_poly.pdbx_seq_one_letter_code
_entity_poly.pdbx_strand_id
1 'polypeptide(L)' 'MIPVSLTQQAEAVGIHCWCGYGLTELASTVCAKRADELPGVGAPLSGREIRLVDQEVWIRSTSLALGYWLRAS' A
#
# COMPACT_ATOMS: atom_id res chain seq x y z
N MET A 1 0.11 -10.09 3.34
CA MET A 1 0.83 -9.21 4.29
C MET A 1 2.32 -9.51 4.18
N ILE A 2 3.18 -8.49 4.14
CA ILE A 2 4.64 -8.69 4.17
C ILE A 2 5.02 -9.21 5.56
N PRO A 3 5.66 -10.39 5.72
CA PRO A 3 5.99 -10.94 7.03
C PRO A 3 7.00 -10.07 7.79
N VAL A 4 6.79 -9.85 9.08
CA VAL A 4 7.72 -9.09 9.94
C VAL A 4 9.09 -9.76 9.99
N SER A 5 9.14 -11.10 10.05
CA SER A 5 10.39 -11.86 10.06
C SER A 5 11.24 -11.63 8.81
N LEU A 6 10.63 -11.38 7.65
CA LEU A 6 11.35 -11.08 6.42
C LEU A 6 12.08 -9.74 6.55
N THR A 7 11.39 -8.69 7.01
CA THR A 7 12.00 -7.37 7.16
C THR A 7 13.01 -7.30 8.30
N GLN A 8 12.80 -8.06 9.38
CA GLN A 8 13.79 -8.21 10.46
C GLN A 8 15.08 -8.85 9.94
N GLN A 9 14.99 -9.94 9.17
CA GLN A 9 16.16 -10.60 8.59
C GLN A 9 16.93 -9.67 7.64
N ALA A 10 16.22 -8.86 6.85
CA ALA A 10 16.82 -7.90 5.94
C ALA A 10 17.52 -6.75 6.70
N GLU A 11 16.86 -6.15 7.70
CA GLU A 11 17.45 -5.08 8.51
C GLU A 11 18.66 -5.57 9.32
N ALA A 12 18.65 -6.82 9.79
CA ALA A 12 19.79 -7.45 10.49
C ALA A 12 21.06 -7.54 9.64
N VAL A 13 20.94 -7.50 8.30
CA VAL A 13 22.07 -7.46 7.37
C VAL A 13 22.26 -6.08 6.71
N GLY A 14 21.63 -5.04 7.26
CA GLY A 14 21.77 -3.66 6.80
C GLY A 14 20.93 -3.28 5.59
N ILE A 15 19.94 -4.09 5.21
CA ILE A 15 18.99 -3.74 4.13
C ILE A 15 17.80 -3.02 4.75
N HIS A 16 17.68 -1.72 4.46
CA HIS A 16 16.58 -0.91 4.97
C HIS A 16 15.28 -1.16 4.21
N CYS A 17 14.27 -1.66 4.92
CA CYS A 17 13.01 -2.07 4.31
C CYS A 17 11.88 -1.07 4.54
N TRP A 18 11.00 -0.99 3.54
CA TRP A 18 9.72 -0.28 3.62
C TRP A 18 8.60 -1.24 3.23
N CYS A 19 7.51 -1.24 4.00
CA CYS A 19 6.33 -2.04 3.73
C CYS A 19 5.26 -1.16 3.09
N GLY A 20 4.71 -1.58 1.95
CA GLY A 20 3.72 -0.82 1.21
C GLY A 20 2.47 -1.64 0.85
N TYR A 21 1.35 -0.93 0.73
CA TYR A 21 0.12 -1.43 0.11
C TYR A 21 -0.15 -0.60 -1.14
N GLY A 22 -0.39 -1.27 -2.26
CA GLY A 22 -0.58 -0.62 -3.54
C GLY A 22 -1.47 -1.45 -4.46
N LEU A 23 -2.06 -0.77 -5.44
CA LEU A 23 -2.95 -1.35 -6.43
C LEU A 23 -2.66 -0.75 -7.81
N THR A 24 -3.00 -1.49 -8.87
CA THR A 24 -2.86 -1.04 -10.26
C THR A 24 -3.66 0.23 -10.51
N GLU A 25 -4.89 0.28 -9.98
CA GLU A 25 -5.83 1.38 -10.10
C GLU A 25 -5.30 2.69 -9.52
N LEU A 26 -4.32 2.62 -8.60
CA LEU A 26 -3.74 3.78 -7.92
C LEU A 26 -2.32 4.10 -8.41
N ALA A 27 -1.88 3.46 -9.50
CA ALA A 27 -0.55 3.57 -10.07
C ALA A 27 0.57 3.23 -9.06
N SER A 28 0.44 2.08 -8.38
CA SER A 28 1.32 1.54 -7.32
C SER A 28 0.91 1.93 -5.89
N THR A 29 1.77 2.64 -5.14
CA THR A 29 1.74 2.74 -3.68
C THR A 29 0.64 3.67 -3.15
N VAL A 30 -0.13 3.18 -2.19
CA VAL A 30 -1.18 3.92 -1.46
C VAL A 30 -0.76 4.20 -0.03
N CYS A 31 -0.42 3.15 0.73
CA CYS A 31 0.12 3.27 2.09
C CYS A 31 1.56 2.80 2.12
N ALA A 32 2.37 3.39 2.99
CA ALA A 32 3.67 2.86 3.32
C ALA A 32 4.08 3.17 4.76
N LYS A 33 4.97 2.33 5.30
CA LYS A 33 5.75 2.64 6.49
C LYS A 33 7.18 2.11 6.36
N ARG A 34 8.09 2.69 7.16
CA ARG A 34 9.35 2.02 7.46
C ARG A 34 9.02 0.68 8.10
N ALA A 35 9.73 -0.38 7.71
CA ALA A 35 9.55 -1.67 8.36
C ALA A 35 9.89 -1.56 9.85
N ASP A 36 9.04 -2.16 10.68
CA ASP A 36 9.14 -2.17 12.13
C ASP A 36 8.69 -3.55 12.65
N GLU A 37 8.60 -3.70 13.97
CA GLU A 37 8.22 -4.95 14.64
C GLU A 37 6.73 -5.30 14.52
N LEU A 38 5.92 -4.45 13.87
CA LEU A 38 4.48 -4.62 13.77
C LEU A 38 4.04 -5.02 12.35
N PRO A 39 3.02 -5.88 12.22
CA PRO A 39 2.40 -6.11 10.92
C PRO A 39 1.73 -4.83 10.40
N GLY A 40 1.47 -4.80 9.09
CA GLY A 40 0.69 -3.74 8.45
C GLY A 40 1.47 -2.94 7.41
N VAL A 41 0.80 -1.93 6.87
CA VAL A 41 1.20 -1.23 5.64
C VAL A 41 1.42 0.26 5.84
N GLY A 42 1.31 0.73 7.09
CA GLY A 42 1.53 2.14 7.44
C GLY A 42 0.33 3.03 7.15
N ALA A 43 0.61 4.33 7.10
CA ALA A 43 -0.37 5.37 6.84
C ALA A 43 -0.49 5.65 5.33
N PRO A 44 -1.62 6.25 4.89
CA PRO A 44 -1.74 6.76 3.53
C PRO A 44 -0.62 7.75 3.21
N LEU A 45 -0.03 7.63 2.01
CA LEU A 45 0.89 8.63 1.49
C LEU A 45 0.18 9.95 1.22
N SER A 46 0.93 11.05 1.13
CA SER A 46 0.38 12.37 0.84
C SER A 46 -0.53 12.36 -0.41
N GLY A 47 -1.70 12.99 -0.28
CA GLY A 47 -2.71 13.03 -1.34
C GLY A 47 -3.52 11.74 -1.51
N ARG A 48 -3.43 10.78 -0.58
CA ARG A 48 -4.25 9.57 -0.54
C ARG A 48 -5.11 9.63 0.72
N GLU A 49 -6.39 9.35 0.56
CA GLU A 49 -7.36 9.28 1.64
C GLU A 49 -7.94 7.88 1.69
N ILE A 50 -8.15 7.37 2.90
CA ILE A 50 -8.68 6.03 3.13
C ILE A 50 -9.88 6.11 4.07
N ARG A 51 -10.89 5.31 3.78
CA ARG A 51 -12.03 5.05 4.67
C ARG A 51 -12.33 3.56 4.70
N LEU A 52 -12.66 3.03 5.88
CA LEU A 52 -13.23 1.70 6.01
C LEU A 52 -14.76 1.81 5.98
N VAL A 53 -15.40 1.14 5.02
CA VAL A 53 -16.87 1.10 4.85
C VAL A 53 -17.27 -0.36 4.79
N ASP A 54 -18.06 -0.84 5.76
CA ASP A 54 -18.53 -2.24 5.79
C ASP A 54 -17.41 -3.30 5.62
N GLN A 55 -16.26 -3.07 6.26
CA GLN A 55 -15.03 -3.88 6.14
C GLN A 55 -14.31 -3.80 4.78
N GLU A 56 -14.75 -2.93 3.88
CA GLU A 56 -14.09 -2.61 2.61
C GLU A 56 -13.23 -1.34 2.73
N VAL A 57 -12.03 -1.39 2.15
CA VAL A 57 -11.11 -0.25 2.10
C VAL A 57 -11.43 0.60 0.88
N TRP A 58 -11.99 1.79 1.11
CA TRP A 58 -12.23 2.80 0.07
C TRP A 58 -11.08 3.79 0.01
N ILE A 59 -10.68 4.18 -1.20
CA ILE A 59 -9.52 5.03 -1.45
C ILE A 59 -9.92 6.19 -2.36
N ARG A 60 -9.51 7.41 -1.99
CA ARG A 60 -9.53 8.59 -2.86
C ARG A 60 -8.12 9.11 -3.04
N SER A 61 -7.70 9.37 -4.29
CA SER A 61 -6.35 9.83 -4.60
C SER A 61 -6.33 10.55 -5.94
N THR A 62 -5.38 11.47 -6.11
CA THR A 62 -5.07 12.06 -7.42
C THR A 62 -4.41 11.08 -8.39
N SER A 63 -3.91 9.94 -7.91
CA SER A 63 -3.34 8.87 -8.73
C SER A 63 -4.33 7.79 -9.16
N LEU A 64 -5.62 7.95 -8.82
CA LEU A 64 -6.65 7.00 -9.24
C LEU A 64 -6.78 7.02 -10.77
N ALA A 65 -6.81 5.84 -11.38
CA ALA A 65 -7.04 5.68 -12.80
C ALA A 65 -8.35 6.36 -13.21
N LEU A 66 -8.39 6.89 -14.44
CA LEU A 66 -9.61 7.51 -14.99
C LEU A 66 -10.77 6.51 -15.17
N GLY A 67 -10.46 5.21 -15.13
CA GLY A 67 -11.39 4.11 -15.30
C GLY A 67 -10.73 2.98 -16.08
N TYR A 68 -11.42 1.85 -16.18
CA TYR A 68 -11.00 0.77 -17.05
C TYR A 68 -11.50 1.04 -18.48
N TRP A 69 -10.64 0.79 -19.46
CA TRP A 69 -11.07 0.75 -20.85
C TRP A 69 -11.80 -0.57 -21.13
N LEU A 70 -13.10 -0.51 -21.38
CA LEU A 70 -13.90 -1.67 -21.76
C LEU A 70 -14.21 -1.63 -23.24
N ARG A 71 -13.65 -2.57 -24.01
CA ARG A 71 -14.05 -2.77 -25.41
C ARG A 71 -15.24 -3.74 -25.46
N ALA A 72 -16.44 -3.23 -25.70
CA ALA A 72 -17.60 -4.07 -25.99
C ALA A 72 -17.42 -4.76 -27.36
N SER A 73 -17.64 -6.07 -27.40
CA SER A 73 -17.65 -6.89 -28.62
C SER A 73 -19.00 -6.84 -29.32
#